data_AF-A0A285CQ88-F1
#
_entry.id   AF-A0A285CQ88-F1
#
_cell.length_a   1.000
_cell.length_b   1.000
_cell.length_c   1.000
_cell.angle_alpha   90.00
_cell.angle_beta   90.00
_cell.angle_gamma   90.00
#
_symmetry.space_group_name_H-M   'P 1'
#
loop_
_entity.id
_entity.type
_entity.pdbx_description
1 polymer ?
#
loop_
_entity_poly.entity_id
_entity_poly.type
_entity_poly.pdbx_seq_one_letter_code
_entity_poly.pdbx_strand_id
1 'polypeptide(L)'
;MVNFEYYMAWQSYIAPRIEAQKTPKEMLRLYIESNLTFVDENRQHVFAVIEMVSNKRTADGKLRFAADHDETILLPIENILTLGMQEGFFREFTRSSARVMALTIRNAIDGFTIELMRKPHLDVQEYTRELVTIFDKSTKKECVT
;
A
#
# COMPACT_ATOMS: atom_id res chain seq x y z
N MET A 1 -1.36 7.98 21.13
CA MET A 1 -2.17 6.75 21.25
C MET A 1 -2.91 6.40 19.97
N VAL A 2 -3.63 7.34 19.34
CA VAL A 2 -4.46 7.08 18.13
C VAL A 2 -3.71 6.37 16.96
N ASN A 3 -2.41 6.63 16.78
CA ASN A 3 -1.64 5.99 15.71
C ASN A 3 -1.44 4.47 15.93
N PHE A 4 -1.26 4.02 17.17
CA PHE A 4 -1.01 2.60 17.47
C PHE A 4 -2.26 1.74 17.25
N GLU A 5 -3.43 2.23 17.68
CA GLU A 5 -4.72 1.56 17.47
C GLU A 5 -5.05 1.43 15.99
N TYR A 6 -4.82 2.50 15.20
CA TYR A 6 -4.93 2.46 13.75
C TYR A 6 -4.05 1.38 13.12
N TYR A 7 -2.75 1.33 13.48
CA TYR A 7 -1.83 0.33 12.94
C TYR A 7 -2.23 -1.09 13.31
N MET A 8 -2.68 -1.33 14.54
CA MET A 8 -3.12 -2.66 14.97
C MET A 8 -4.40 -3.10 14.26
N ALA A 9 -5.37 -2.19 14.08
CA ALA A 9 -6.59 -2.46 13.32
C ALA A 9 -6.27 -2.76 11.84
N TRP A 10 -5.39 -1.98 11.23
CA TRP A 10 -4.92 -2.17 9.87
C TRP A 10 -4.21 -3.53 9.69
N GLN A 11 -3.24 -3.85 10.56
CA GLN A 11 -2.54 -5.14 10.53
C GLN A 11 -3.50 -6.31 10.68
N SER A 12 -4.41 -6.26 11.66
CA SER A 12 -5.39 -7.31 11.91
C SER A 12 -6.38 -7.48 10.75
N TYR A 13 -6.64 -6.42 10.01
CA TYR A 13 -7.47 -6.46 8.81
C TYR A 13 -6.71 -7.09 7.63
N ILE A 14 -5.47 -6.67 7.37
CA ILE A 14 -4.78 -7.02 6.12
C ILE A 14 -4.07 -8.36 6.20
N ALA A 15 -3.35 -8.66 7.28
CA ALA A 15 -2.45 -9.83 7.32
C ALA A 15 -3.18 -11.16 7.03
N PRO A 16 -4.32 -11.49 7.66
CA PRO A 16 -5.02 -12.76 7.40
C PRO A 16 -5.52 -12.89 5.96
N ARG A 17 -5.88 -11.77 5.32
CA ARG A 17 -6.39 -11.75 3.93
C ARG A 17 -5.29 -12.10 2.93
N ILE A 18 -4.06 -11.64 3.20
CA ILE A 18 -2.88 -11.94 2.37
C ILE A 18 -2.43 -13.37 2.61
N GLU A 19 -2.33 -13.80 3.88
CA GLU A 19 -1.91 -15.14 4.26
C GLU A 19 -2.82 -16.24 3.70
N ALA A 20 -4.10 -15.94 3.45
CA ALA A 20 -5.05 -16.85 2.82
C ALA A 20 -4.81 -17.06 1.31
N GLN A 21 -3.99 -16.22 0.65
CA GLN A 21 -3.76 -16.32 -0.79
C GLN A 21 -2.67 -17.34 -1.12
N LYS A 22 -2.84 -18.02 -2.25
CA LYS A 22 -1.95 -19.11 -2.68
C LYS A 22 -0.85 -18.68 -3.64
N THR A 23 -0.94 -17.49 -4.22
CA THR A 23 0.03 -17.02 -5.20
C THR A 23 0.49 -15.60 -4.86
N PRO A 24 1.75 -15.26 -5.16
CA PRO A 24 2.27 -13.90 -4.95
C PRO A 24 1.48 -12.83 -5.70
N LYS A 25 0.96 -13.16 -6.89
CA LYS A 25 0.09 -12.27 -7.66
C LYS A 25 -1.20 -11.94 -6.88
N GLU A 26 -1.87 -12.95 -6.34
CA GLU A 26 -3.08 -12.73 -5.54
C GLU A 26 -2.76 -12.02 -4.22
N MET A 27 -1.63 -12.33 -3.58
CA MET A 27 -1.17 -11.61 -2.38
C MET A 27 -0.98 -10.12 -2.65
N LEU A 28 -0.32 -9.74 -3.76
CA LEU A 28 -0.10 -8.34 -4.11
C LEU A 28 -1.42 -7.61 -4.40
N ARG A 29 -2.31 -8.26 -5.17
CA ARG A 29 -3.66 -7.74 -5.45
C ARG A 29 -4.42 -7.49 -4.15
N LEU A 30 -4.49 -8.49 -3.26
CA LEU A 30 -5.19 -8.38 -1.98
C LEU A 30 -4.55 -7.36 -1.04
N TYR A 31 -3.22 -7.19 -1.06
CA TYR A 31 -2.55 -6.13 -0.30
C TYR A 31 -3.09 -4.76 -0.71
N ILE A 32 -3.13 -4.46 -2.01
CA ILE A 32 -3.61 -3.17 -2.53
C ILE A 32 -5.10 -2.99 -2.23
N GLU A 33 -5.94 -3.96 -2.60
CA GLU A 33 -7.39 -3.90 -2.39
C GLU A 33 -7.76 -3.73 -0.91
N SER A 34 -7.11 -4.48 -0.02
CA SER A 34 -7.40 -4.42 1.41
C SER A 34 -6.96 -3.09 2.03
N ASN A 35 -5.86 -2.49 1.56
CA ASN A 35 -5.45 -1.17 2.01
C ASN A 35 -6.48 -0.09 1.62
N LEU A 36 -6.92 -0.06 0.36
CA LEU A 36 -7.87 0.94 -0.10
C LEU A 36 -9.25 0.74 0.53
N THR A 37 -9.69 -0.51 0.67
CA THR A 37 -10.95 -0.86 1.36
C THR A 37 -10.90 -0.44 2.84
N PHE A 38 -9.80 -0.71 3.53
CA PHE A 38 -9.66 -0.31 4.93
C PHE A 38 -9.75 1.21 5.11
N VAL A 39 -9.10 1.99 4.22
CA VAL A 39 -9.21 3.45 4.23
C VAL A 39 -10.64 3.92 3.96
N ASP A 40 -11.33 3.29 3.01
CA ASP A 40 -12.70 3.62 2.64
C ASP A 40 -13.72 3.34 3.76
N GLU A 41 -13.60 2.19 4.41
CA GLU A 41 -14.47 1.80 5.51
C GLU A 41 -14.19 2.59 6.80
N ASN A 42 -12.99 3.18 6.93
CA ASN A 42 -12.55 3.87 8.15
C ASN A 42 -12.22 5.35 7.94
N ARG A 43 -12.74 5.99 6.88
CA ARG A 43 -12.41 7.37 6.45
C ARG A 43 -12.27 8.36 7.61
N GLN A 44 -13.27 8.45 8.49
CA GLN A 44 -13.26 9.40 9.61
C GLN A 44 -12.04 9.21 10.53
N HIS A 45 -11.73 7.95 10.88
CA HIS A 45 -10.62 7.63 11.76
C HIS A 45 -9.27 7.85 11.06
N VAL A 46 -9.14 7.38 9.82
CA VAL A 46 -7.91 7.53 9.01
C VAL A 46 -7.59 9.01 8.76
N PHE A 47 -8.60 9.82 8.43
CA PHE A 47 -8.41 11.25 8.17
C PHE A 47 -7.99 11.98 9.44
N ALA A 48 -8.59 11.66 10.59
CA ALA A 48 -8.18 12.21 11.87
C ALA A 48 -6.72 11.84 12.23
N VAL A 49 -6.29 10.60 11.97
CA VAL A 49 -4.89 10.17 12.14
C VAL A 49 -3.96 11.00 11.26
N ILE A 50 -4.31 11.18 9.98
CA ILE A 50 -3.52 11.98 9.03
C ILE A 50 -3.43 13.44 9.47
N GLU A 51 -4.55 14.07 9.85
CA GLU A 51 -4.57 15.45 10.33
C GLU A 51 -3.72 15.64 11.59
N MET A 52 -3.80 14.71 12.55
CA MET A 52 -2.98 14.73 13.76
C MET A 52 -1.48 14.62 13.45
N VAL A 53 -1.09 13.74 12.53
CA VAL A 53 0.31 13.59 12.12
C VAL A 53 0.77 14.80 11.30
N SER A 54 -0.10 15.38 10.47
CA SER A 54 0.17 16.55 9.62
C SER A 54 0.29 17.84 10.42
N ASN A 55 -0.42 17.96 11.55
CA ASN A 55 -0.31 19.09 12.47
C ASN A 55 1.04 19.11 13.21
N LYS A 56 1.80 18.00 13.17
CA LYS A 56 3.23 17.96 13.54
C LYS A 56 4.08 18.23 12.30
N ARG A 57 3.97 19.44 11.73
CA ARG A 57 4.75 19.85 10.56
C ARG A 57 6.25 19.90 10.88
N THR A 58 7.09 19.48 9.93
CA THR A 58 8.47 19.98 9.86
C THR A 58 8.45 21.44 9.36
N ALA A 59 9.52 22.20 9.55
CA ALA A 59 9.60 23.61 9.17
C ALA A 59 9.25 23.89 7.69
N ASP A 60 9.31 22.85 6.84
CA ASP A 60 9.19 22.93 5.39
C ASP A 60 7.81 22.50 4.85
N GLY A 61 6.82 22.25 5.73
CA GLY A 61 5.43 22.01 5.33
C GLY A 61 5.15 20.64 4.67
N LYS A 62 6.11 19.71 4.69
CA LYS A 62 5.91 18.34 4.21
C LYS A 62 5.12 17.51 5.23
N LEU A 63 4.24 16.64 4.71
CA LEU A 63 3.50 15.67 5.53
C LEU A 63 4.49 14.69 6.15
N ARG A 64 4.55 14.64 7.49
CA ARG A 64 5.44 13.74 8.25
C ARG A 64 5.12 12.26 8.04
N PHE A 65 3.94 11.95 7.49
CA PHE A 65 3.54 10.62 7.01
C PHE A 65 4.56 10.02 6.02
N ALA A 66 5.25 10.86 5.24
CA ALA A 66 6.26 10.42 4.27
C ALA A 66 7.68 10.30 4.83
N ALA A 67 7.95 10.85 6.02
CA ALA A 67 9.31 10.99 6.57
C ALA A 67 9.64 9.91 7.61
N ASP A 68 8.65 9.44 8.37
CA ASP A 68 8.78 8.31 9.30
C ASP A 68 7.97 7.13 8.76
N HIS A 69 8.24 6.69 7.52
CA HIS A 69 7.81 5.34 7.16
C HIS A 69 8.57 4.40 8.08
N ASP A 70 7.88 3.92 9.11
CA ASP A 70 8.32 2.75 9.85
C ASP A 70 8.66 1.70 8.79
N GLU A 71 9.95 1.36 8.67
CA GLU A 71 10.46 0.44 7.65
C GLU A 71 9.66 -0.88 7.62
N THR A 72 9.04 -1.24 8.75
CA THR A 72 8.17 -2.41 8.88
C THR A 72 6.92 -2.36 7.99
N ILE A 73 6.44 -1.19 7.58
CA ILE A 73 5.26 -1.04 6.72
C ILE A 73 5.51 -1.55 5.29
N LEU A 74 6.78 -1.60 4.88
CA LEU A 74 7.20 -2.06 3.56
C LEU A 74 7.47 -3.57 3.53
N LEU A 75 7.73 -4.20 4.68
CA LEU A 75 8.05 -5.62 4.79
C LEU A 75 7.01 -6.53 4.11
N PRO A 76 5.69 -6.32 4.25
CA PRO A 76 4.71 -7.17 3.55
C PRO A 76 4.88 -7.10 2.02
N ILE A 77 5.14 -5.91 1.48
CA ILE A 77 5.30 -5.72 0.03
C ILE A 77 6.62 -6.36 -0.43
N GLU A 78 7.71 -6.13 0.29
CA GLU A 78 9.02 -6.69 -0.02
C GLU A 78 9.02 -8.23 0.02
N ASN A 79 8.32 -8.83 0.99
CA ASN A 79 8.14 -10.28 1.09
C ASN A 79 7.35 -10.83 -0.11
N ILE A 80 6.25 -10.19 -0.49
CA ILE A 80 5.44 -10.58 -1.66
C ILE A 80 6.26 -10.50 -2.94
N LEU A 81 7.00 -9.40 -3.15
CA LEU A 81 7.84 -9.22 -4.33
C LEU A 81 8.95 -10.27 -4.40
N THR A 82 9.59 -10.58 -3.27
CA THR A 82 10.64 -11.60 -3.17
C THR A 82 10.08 -12.98 -3.51
N LEU A 83 8.95 -13.36 -2.93
CA LEU A 83 8.30 -14.64 -3.19
C LEU A 83 7.88 -14.77 -4.65
N GLY A 84 7.27 -13.73 -5.22
CA GLY A 84 6.84 -13.75 -6.62
C GLY A 84 7.98 -13.80 -7.62
N MET A 85 9.14 -13.23 -7.29
CA MET A 85 10.36 -13.41 -8.08
C MET A 85 10.87 -14.86 -7.99
N GLN A 86 10.96 -15.42 -6.78
CA GLN A 86 11.43 -16.80 -6.55
C GLN A 86 10.54 -17.85 -7.23
N GLU A 87 9.22 -17.65 -7.22
CA GLU A 87 8.24 -18.53 -7.84
C GLU A 87 8.00 -18.23 -9.34
N GLY A 88 8.65 -17.21 -9.89
CA GLY A 88 8.57 -16.85 -11.31
C GLY A 88 7.29 -16.16 -11.76
N PHE A 89 6.44 -15.70 -10.82
CA PHE A 89 5.25 -14.89 -11.12
C PHE A 89 5.60 -13.45 -11.52
N PHE A 90 6.66 -12.91 -10.91
CA PHE A 90 7.09 -11.54 -11.14
C PHE A 90 8.39 -11.49 -11.95
N ARG A 91 8.61 -10.35 -12.60
CA ARG A 91 9.88 -10.03 -13.25
C ARG A 91 11.02 -10.03 -12.24
N GLU A 92 12.23 -10.16 -12.75
CA GLU A 92 13.43 -10.07 -11.93
C GLU A 92 13.56 -8.67 -11.31
N PHE A 93 13.90 -8.65 -10.03
CA PHE A 93 14.20 -7.43 -9.29
C PHE A 93 15.60 -7.52 -8.67
N THR A 94 16.43 -6.51 -8.91
CA THR A 94 17.54 -6.23 -7.98
C THR A 94 16.97 -5.71 -6.66
N ARG A 95 17.73 -5.82 -5.56
CA ARG A 95 17.34 -5.29 -4.24
C ARG A 95 16.85 -3.83 -4.33
N SER A 96 17.57 -2.97 -5.04
CA SER A 96 17.20 -1.56 -5.21
C SER A 96 15.90 -1.40 -6.01
N SER A 97 15.71 -2.18 -7.07
CA SER A 97 14.48 -2.11 -7.86
C SER A 97 13.25 -2.68 -7.14
N ALA A 98 13.40 -3.73 -6.33
CA ALA A 98 12.34 -4.24 -5.45
C ALA A 98 11.95 -3.17 -4.43
N ARG A 99 12.94 -2.50 -3.84
CA ARG A 99 12.71 -1.41 -2.88
C ARG A 99 11.97 -0.23 -3.51
N VAL A 100 12.35 0.16 -4.73
CA VAL A 100 11.63 1.20 -5.50
C VAL A 100 10.18 0.78 -5.71
N MET A 101 9.93 -0.45 -6.17
CA MET A 101 8.57 -0.96 -6.37
C MET A 101 7.74 -0.93 -5.08
N ALA A 102 8.30 -1.40 -3.96
CA ALA A 102 7.63 -1.38 -2.67
C ALA A 102 7.24 0.04 -2.22
N LEU A 103 8.18 0.99 -2.33
CA LEU A 103 7.92 2.40 -2.04
C LEU A 103 6.86 2.99 -2.97
N THR A 104 6.90 2.67 -4.26
CA THR A 104 5.90 3.16 -5.23
C THR A 104 4.50 2.65 -4.90
N ILE A 105 4.35 1.36 -4.54
CA ILE A 105 3.07 0.79 -4.10
C ILE A 105 2.57 1.50 -2.85
N ARG A 106 3.43 1.65 -1.83
CA ARG A 106 3.06 2.33 -0.59
C ARG A 106 2.63 3.78 -0.83
N ASN A 107 3.40 4.52 -1.61
CA ASN A 107 3.10 5.91 -1.94
C ASN A 107 1.81 6.05 -2.77
N ALA A 108 1.47 5.07 -3.62
CA ALA A 108 0.20 5.08 -4.35
C ALA A 108 -1.00 4.91 -3.41
N ILE A 109 -0.89 4.08 -2.38
CA ILE A 109 -1.91 3.89 -1.32
C ILE A 109 -2.05 5.17 -0.47
N ASP A 110 -0.92 5.78 -0.09
CA ASP A 110 -0.94 7.04 0.67
C ASP A 110 -1.54 8.18 -0.19
N GLY A 111 -1.18 8.23 -1.47
CA GLY A 111 -1.72 9.18 -2.45
C GLY A 111 -3.24 9.02 -2.63
N PHE A 112 -3.74 7.79 -2.71
CA PHE A 112 -5.19 7.52 -2.72
C PHE A 112 -5.89 8.14 -1.52
N THR A 113 -5.32 7.97 -0.32
CA THR A 113 -5.93 8.48 0.91
C THR A 113 -6.04 10.00 0.88
N ILE A 114 -4.99 10.70 0.41
CA ILE A 114 -5.00 12.16 0.23
C ILE A 114 -6.03 12.58 -0.82
N GLU A 115 -6.14 11.86 -1.93
CA GLU A 115 -7.11 12.15 -2.98
C GLU A 115 -8.55 11.97 -2.48
N LEU A 116 -8.81 10.92 -1.70
CA LEU A 116 -10.11 10.65 -1.10
C LEU A 116 -10.52 11.73 -0.08
N MET A 117 -9.57 12.24 0.71
CA MET A 117 -9.82 13.39 1.60
C MET A 117 -10.25 14.63 0.83
N ARG A 118 -9.64 14.88 -0.34
CA ARG A 118 -9.97 16.03 -1.21
C ARG A 118 -11.26 15.83 -1.99
N LYS A 119 -11.57 14.59 -2.37
CA LYS A 119 -12.72 14.20 -3.19
C LYS A 119 -13.49 13.07 -2.51
N PRO A 120 -14.37 13.38 -1.53
CA PRO A 120 -15.11 12.35 -0.78
C PRO A 120 -16.03 11.47 -1.65
N HIS A 121 -16.41 11.93 -2.84
CA HIS A 121 -17.22 11.19 -3.82
C HIS A 121 -16.40 10.43 -4.85
N LEU A 122 -15.08 10.31 -4.66
CA LEU A 122 -14.21 9.51 -5.52
C LEU A 122 -14.75 8.08 -5.64
N ASP A 123 -14.78 7.54 -6.86
CA ASP A 123 -15.06 6.13 -7.09
C ASP A 123 -13.85 5.29 -6.62
N VAL A 124 -13.93 4.83 -5.37
CA VAL A 124 -12.88 4.03 -4.73
C VAL A 124 -12.68 2.69 -5.46
N GLN A 125 -13.75 2.12 -6.01
CA GLN A 125 -13.68 0.83 -6.67
C GLN A 125 -12.92 0.94 -8.00
N GLU A 126 -13.21 1.98 -8.79
CA GLU A 126 -12.46 2.26 -10.02
C GLU A 126 -10.99 2.61 -9.72
N TYR A 127 -10.74 3.46 -8.71
CA TYR A 127 -9.38 3.79 -8.30
C TYR A 127 -8.59 2.54 -7.90
N THR A 128 -9.21 1.63 -7.14
CA THR A 128 -8.61 0.37 -6.71
C THR A 128 -8.28 -0.52 -7.90
N ARG A 129 -9.21 -0.69 -8.85
CA ARG A 129 -8.98 -1.48 -10.07
C ARG A 129 -7.81 -0.94 -10.88
N GLU A 130 -7.69 0.38 -11.00
CA GLU A 130 -6.60 1.00 -11.76
C GLU A 130 -5.24 0.77 -11.07
N LEU A 131 -5.15 0.96 -9.75
CA LEU A 131 -3.91 0.65 -9.01
C LEU A 131 -3.50 -0.82 -9.14
N VAL A 132 -4.46 -1.75 -8.97
CA VAL A 132 -4.20 -3.19 -9.17
C VAL A 132 -3.69 -3.45 -10.59
N THR A 133 -4.29 -2.83 -11.60
CA THR A 133 -3.88 -2.99 -13.01
C THR A 133 -2.47 -2.48 -13.26
N ILE A 134 -2.13 -1.30 -12.74
CA ILE A 134 -0.78 -0.71 -12.85
C ILE A 134 0.27 -1.65 -12.23
N PHE A 135 0.00 -2.14 -11.03
CA PHE A 135 0.97 -2.97 -10.31
C PHE A 135 1.03 -4.41 -10.82
N ASP A 136 -0.07 -4.99 -11.30
CA ASP A 136 -0.03 -6.29 -12.01
C ASP A 136 0.86 -6.18 -13.26
N LYS A 137 0.63 -5.17 -14.10
CA LYS A 137 1.41 -4.98 -15.34
C LYS A 137 2.88 -4.71 -15.06
N SER A 138 3.19 -3.88 -14.06
CA SER A 138 4.57 -3.48 -13.77
C SER A 138 5.40 -4.51 -13.00
N THR A 139 4.75 -5.52 -12.40
CA THR A 139 5.42 -6.63 -11.71
C THR A 139 5.45 -7.91 -12.52
N LYS A 140 4.54 -8.09 -13.48
CA LYS A 140 4.46 -9.31 -14.29
C LYS A 140 5.79 -9.60 -15.02
N LYS A 141 6.18 -10.88 -15.04
CA LYS A 141 7.28 -11.36 -15.87
C LYS A 141 6.89 -11.25 -17.34
N GLU A 142 7.69 -10.54 -18.14
CA GLU A 142 7.52 -10.54 -19.59
C GLU A 142 7.84 -11.93 -20.14
N CYS A 143 6.92 -12.49 -20.92
CA CYS A 143 7.23 -13.66 -21.73
C CYS A 143 8.09 -13.17 -22.89
N VAL A 144 9.36 -13.60 -22.94
CA VAL A 144 10.16 -13.46 -24.16
C VAL A 144 9.56 -14.43 -25.17
N THR A 145 8.90 -13.89 -26.20
CA THR A 145 8.46 -14.63 -27.39
C THR A 145 9.54 -14.61 -28.45
#